data_AF-A0A348Y7A8-F1
#
_entry.id   AF-A0A348Y7A8-F1
#
_cell.length_a   1.000
_cell.length_b   1.000
_cell.length_c   1.000
_cell.angle_alpha   90.00
_cell.angle_beta   90.00
_cell.angle_gamma   90.00
#
_symmetry.space_group_name_H-M   'P 1'
#
loop_
_entity.id
_entity.type
_entity.pdbx_description
1 polymer ?
#
loop_
_entity_poly.entity_id
_entity_poly.type
_entity_poly.pdbx_seq_one_letter_code
_entity_poly.pdbx_strand_id
1 'polypeptide(L)'
;MSDNDFITQVMDGLKDEGYLMIPDDFIDQLIITLHANVTAINSLIEVVEVENKLLALHGRLPTGNRQVESLKGLSTRIAEIAFNVEDVRNDQR
;
A
#
# COMPACT_ATOMS: atom_id res chain seq x y z
N MET A 1 12.43 36.40 15.08
CA MET A 1 11.88 35.10 14.63
C MET A 1 11.80 35.18 13.12
N SER A 2 12.30 34.16 12.43
CA SER A 2 12.02 34.04 11.00
C SER A 2 10.58 33.58 10.82
N ASP A 3 9.96 33.91 9.68
CA ASP A 3 8.59 33.49 9.38
C ASP A 3 8.44 31.95 9.44
N ASN A 4 9.51 31.21 9.11
CA ASN A 4 9.55 29.75 9.21
C ASN A 4 9.48 29.24 10.66
N ASP A 5 10.11 29.92 11.62
CA ASP A 5 10.04 29.52 13.03
C ASP A 5 8.62 29.70 13.57
N PHE A 6 7.96 30.78 13.17
CA PHE A 6 6.57 31.05 13.55
C PHE A 6 5.59 30.05 12.92
N ILE A 7 5.73 29.78 11.62
CA ILE A 7 4.87 28.80 10.94
C ILE A 7 5.03 27.40 11.55
N THR A 8 6.25 26.97 11.85
CA THR A 8 6.51 25.66 12.47
C THR A 8 5.84 25.57 13.84
N GLN A 9 5.97 26.62 14.65
CA GLN A 9 5.38 26.66 15.99
C GLN A 9 3.84 26.65 15.97
N VAL A 10 3.22 27.30 14.96
CA VAL A 10 1.77 27.24 14.75
C VAL A 10 1.33 25.85 14.29
N MET A 11 2.08 25.22 13.37
CA MET A 11 1.78 23.87 12.89
C MET A 11 1.89 22.83 13.99
N ASP A 12 2.92 22.93 14.85
CA ASP A 12 3.09 22.06 16.01
C ASP A 12 1.93 22.23 17.00
N GLY A 13 1.52 23.47 17.30
CA GLY A 13 0.37 23.74 18.17
C GLY A 13 -0.95 23.20 17.61
N LEU A 14 -1.18 23.33 16.30
CA LEU A 14 -2.37 22.77 15.64
C LEU A 14 -2.35 21.22 15.63
N LYS A 15 -1.16 20.62 15.56
CA LYS A 15 -0.99 19.17 15.67
C LYS A 15 -1.30 18.68 17.10
N ASP A 16 -0.79 19.37 18.12
CA ASP A 16 -1.03 19.04 19.53
C ASP A 16 -2.50 19.16 19.92
N GLU A 17 -3.22 20.12 19.33
CA GLU A 17 -4.67 20.28 19.52
C GLU A 17 -5.52 19.32 18.64
N GLY A 18 -4.89 18.46 17.84
CA GLY A 18 -5.55 17.44 17.02
C GLY A 18 -6.18 17.95 15.73
N TYR A 19 -6.00 19.22 15.35
CA TYR A 19 -6.57 19.81 14.13
C TYR A 19 -5.91 19.31 12.84
N LEU A 20 -4.71 18.74 12.92
CA LEU A 20 -3.96 18.18 11.79
C LEU A 20 -4.00 16.65 11.72
N MET A 21 -4.83 16.01 12.55
CA MET A 21 -5.01 14.55 12.52
C MET A 21 -5.79 14.10 11.30
N ILE A 22 -5.40 12.97 10.72
CA ILE A 22 -6.19 12.33 9.67
C ILE A 22 -7.32 11.58 10.37
N PRO A 23 -8.59 11.67 9.91
CA PRO A 23 -9.68 10.95 10.56
C PRO A 23 -9.42 9.43 10.57
N ASP A 24 -9.61 8.79 11.73
CA ASP A 24 -9.44 7.34 11.91
C ASP A 24 -10.23 6.54 10.85
N ASP A 25 -11.48 6.95 10.56
CA ASP A 25 -12.33 6.29 9.54
C ASP A 25 -11.71 6.33 8.13
N PHE A 26 -11.01 7.40 7.79
CA PHE A 26 -10.31 7.52 6.51
C PHE A 26 -9.10 6.59 6.46
N ILE A 27 -8.32 6.53 7.55
CA ILE A 27 -7.18 5.61 7.67
C ILE A 27 -7.65 4.15 7.56
N ASP A 28 -8.73 3.80 8.26
CA ASP A 28 -9.29 2.45 8.24
C ASP A 28 -9.76 2.05 6.84
N GLN A 29 -10.49 2.94 6.14
CA GLN A 29 -10.90 2.68 4.75
C GLN A 29 -9.70 2.54 3.80
N LEU A 30 -8.64 3.33 4.01
CA LEU A 30 -7.43 3.24 3.22
C LEU A 30 -6.72 1.89 3.42
N ILE A 31 -6.54 1.45 4.68
CA ILE A 31 -5.94 0.16 5.03
C ILE A 31 -6.75 -1.00 4.42
N ILE A 32 -8.08 -0.98 4.58
CA ILE A 32 -8.98 -1.99 4.01
C ILE A 32 -8.80 -2.07 2.48
N THR A 33 -8.77 -0.92 1.81
CA THR A 33 -8.63 -0.86 0.36
C THR A 33 -7.27 -1.39 -0.10
N LEU A 34 -6.19 -1.06 0.62
CA LEU A 34 -4.86 -1.56 0.31
C LEU A 34 -4.77 -3.09 0.48
N HIS A 35 -5.34 -3.65 1.56
CA HIS A 35 -5.41 -5.10 1.74
C HIS A 35 -6.25 -5.81 0.67
N ALA A 36 -7.37 -5.22 0.24
CA ALA A 36 -8.18 -5.75 -0.86
C ALA A 36 -7.37 -5.81 -2.16
N ASN A 37 -6.57 -4.76 -2.45
CA ASN A 37 -5.70 -4.73 -3.62
C ASN A 37 -4.59 -5.79 -3.56
N VAL A 38 -3.93 -5.97 -2.42
CA VAL A 38 -2.94 -7.05 -2.20
C VAL A 38 -3.57 -8.41 -2.49
N THR A 39 -4.78 -8.64 -1.95
CA THR A 39 -5.51 -9.90 -2.14
C THR A 39 -5.81 -10.15 -3.62
N ALA A 40 -6.34 -9.15 -4.32
CA ALA A 40 -6.66 -9.25 -5.74
C ALA A 40 -5.42 -9.53 -6.60
N ILE A 41 -4.30 -8.86 -6.31
CA ILE A 41 -3.03 -9.08 -7.02
C ILE A 41 -2.50 -10.49 -6.78
N ASN A 42 -2.57 -11.00 -5.55
CA ASN A 42 -2.15 -12.35 -5.24
C ASN A 42 -3.01 -13.40 -5.97
N SER A 43 -4.33 -13.20 -6.06
CA SER A 43 -5.19 -14.06 -6.87
C SER A 43 -4.82 -14.01 -8.36
N LEU A 44 -4.48 -12.84 -8.90
CA LEU A 44 -4.01 -12.72 -10.29
C LEU A 44 -2.68 -13.45 -10.52
N ILE A 45 -1.76 -13.40 -9.56
CA ILE A 45 -0.50 -14.16 -9.63
C ILE A 45 -0.79 -15.65 -9.75
N GLU A 46 -1.66 -16.20 -8.91
CA GLU A 46 -2.03 -17.62 -8.95
C GLU A 46 -2.62 -18.00 -10.32
N VAL A 47 -3.51 -17.18 -10.88
CA VAL A 47 -4.08 -17.40 -12.21
C VAL A 47 -3.00 -17.46 -13.28
N VAL A 48 -2.06 -16.50 -13.29
CA VAL A 48 -0.98 -16.46 -14.28
C VAL A 48 0.00 -17.63 -14.09
N GLU A 49 0.28 -18.04 -12.85
CA GLU A 49 1.11 -19.20 -12.57
C GLU A 49 0.46 -20.50 -13.06
N VAL A 50 -0.86 -20.65 -12.91
CA VAL A 50 -1.62 -21.77 -13.48
C VAL A 50 -1.61 -21.74 -15.00
N GLU A 51 -1.81 -20.59 -15.63
CA GLU A 51 -1.74 -20.43 -17.09
C GLU A 51 -0.36 -20.84 -17.64
N ASN A 52 0.71 -20.41 -16.98
CA ASN A 52 2.08 -20.80 -17.36
C ASN A 52 2.31 -22.30 -17.27
N LYS A 53 1.78 -22.97 -16.23
CA LYS A 53 1.84 -24.43 -16.10
C LYS A 53 1.07 -25.13 -17.22
N LEU A 54 -0.12 -24.62 -17.57
CA LEU A 54 -0.91 -25.16 -18.69
C LEU A 54 -0.21 -24.97 -20.03
N LEU A 55 0.41 -23.82 -20.28
CA LEU A 55 1.18 -23.58 -21.50
C LEU A 55 2.37 -24.54 -21.60
N ALA A 56 3.10 -24.74 -20.50
CA ALA A 56 4.22 -25.68 -20.43
C ALA A 56 3.79 -27.12 -20.72
N LEU A 57 2.64 -27.57 -20.19
CA LEU A 57 2.07 -28.89 -20.47
C LEU A 57 1.70 -29.07 -21.95
N HIS A 58 1.27 -28.00 -22.62
CA HIS A 58 1.00 -28.00 -24.07
C HIS A 58 2.26 -27.80 -24.94
N GLY A 59 3.45 -27.82 -24.35
CA GLY A 59 4.72 -27.60 -25.07
C GLY A 59 4.91 -26.18 -25.59
N ARG A 60 4.15 -25.20 -25.06
CA ARG A 60 4.27 -23.78 -25.38
C ARG A 60 5.14 -23.08 -24.35
N LEU A 61 5.82 -22.03 -24.78
CA LEU A 61 6.63 -21.22 -23.87
C LEU A 61 5.72 -20.45 -22.89
N PRO A 62 6.01 -20.49 -21.57
CA PRO A 62 5.32 -19.65 -20.60
C PRO A 62 5.54 -18.17 -20.91
N THR A 63 4.46 -17.41 -21.03
CA THR A 63 4.50 -15.97 -21.38
C THR A 63 4.35 -15.06 -20.15
N GLY A 64 3.86 -15.59 -19.03
CA GLY A 64 3.47 -14.81 -17.85
C GLY A 64 4.55 -14.62 -16.78
N ASN A 65 5.73 -15.25 -16.88
CA ASN A 65 6.72 -15.23 -15.79
C ASN A 65 7.18 -13.82 -15.38
N ARG A 66 7.40 -12.90 -16.33
CA ARG A 66 7.74 -11.49 -16.03
C ARG A 66 6.57 -10.72 -15.42
N GLN A 67 5.34 -11.10 -15.76
CA GLN A 67 4.12 -10.50 -15.21
C GLN A 67 3.95 -10.93 -13.75
N VAL A 68 4.20 -12.21 -13.43
CA VAL A 68 4.18 -12.73 -12.04
C VAL A 68 5.13 -11.94 -11.13
N GLU A 69 6.39 -11.76 -11.53
CA GLU A 69 7.36 -11.03 -10.71
C GLU A 69 7.00 -9.54 -10.56
N SER A 70 6.44 -8.93 -11.60
CA SER A 70 5.96 -7.54 -11.54
C SER A 70 4.77 -7.39 -10.59
N LEU A 71 3.84 -8.35 -10.60
CA LEU A 71 2.69 -8.39 -9.70
C LEU A 71 3.13 -8.66 -8.25
N LYS A 72 4.09 -9.56 -8.02
CA LYS A 72 4.68 -9.79 -6.68
C LYS A 72 5.30 -8.51 -6.13
N GLY A 73 6.10 -7.82 -6.93
CA GLY A 73 6.69 -6.55 -6.54
C GLY A 73 5.65 -5.45 -6.24
N LEU A 74 4.56 -5.39 -7.00
CA LEU A 74 3.47 -4.46 -6.73
C LEU A 74 2.74 -4.81 -5.42
N SER A 75 2.44 -6.09 -5.20
CA SER A 75 1.80 -6.59 -3.97
C SER A 75 2.60 -6.18 -2.72
N THR A 76 3.92 -6.38 -2.74
CA THR A 76 4.81 -5.97 -1.63
C THR A 76 4.74 -4.47 -1.37
N ARG A 77 4.83 -3.63 -2.40
CA ARG A 77 4.79 -2.16 -2.24
C ARG A 77 3.46 -1.68 -1.66
N ILE A 78 2.34 -2.28 -2.05
CA ILE A 78 1.03 -1.92 -1.52
C ILE A 78 0.93 -2.32 -0.04
N ALA A 79 1.47 -3.48 0.34
CA ALA A 79 1.54 -3.91 1.73
C ALA A 79 2.42 -2.98 2.59
N GLU A 80 3.58 -2.53 2.06
CA GLU A 80 4.44 -1.54 2.72
C GLU A 80 3.72 -0.21 2.94
N ILE A 81 2.94 0.27 1.96
CA ILE A 81 2.14 1.49 2.11
C ILE A 81 1.08 1.31 3.20
N ALA A 82 0.41 0.15 3.26
CA ALA A 82 -0.58 -0.12 4.29
C ALA A 82 0.04 -0.08 5.69
N PHE A 83 1.25 -0.63 5.85
CA PHE A 83 2.00 -0.58 7.10
C PHE A 83 2.40 0.85 7.48
N ASN A 84 2.88 1.65 6.52
CA ASN A 84 3.24 3.04 6.79
C ASN A 84 2.01 3.90 7.19
N VAL A 85 0.85 3.62 6.60
CA VAL A 85 -0.42 4.29 6.96
C VAL A 85 -0.85 3.93 8.39
N GLU A 86 -0.65 2.67 8.78
CA GLU A 86 -0.87 2.19 10.14
C GLU A 86 0.11 2.85 11.14
N ASP A 87 1.37 3.01 10.78
CA ASP A 87 2.36 3.73 11.60
C ASP A 87 1.96 5.19 11.82
N VAL A 88 1.50 5.88 10.77
CA VAL A 88 0.98 7.26 10.89
C VAL A 88 -0.20 7.35 11.86
N ARG A 89 -1.06 6.33 11.91
CA ARG A 89 -2.16 6.25 12.90
C ARG A 89 -1.61 6.14 14.33
N ASN A 90 -0.61 5.31 14.52
CA ASN A 90 0.02 5.12 15.83
C ASN A 90 0.74 6.39 16.30
N ASP A 91 1.36 7.14 15.38
CA ASP A 91 2.01 8.42 15.66
C ASP A 91 1.02 9.56 15.98
N GLN A 92 -0.26 9.41 15.62
CA GLN A 92 -1.33 10.37 15.92
C GLN A 92 -2.05 10.08 17.26
N ARG A 93 -1.73 8.98 17.95
CA ARG A 93 -2.34 8.56 19.23
C ARG A 93 -1.39 8.74 20.41
#